data_AF-A0A9X3Z414-F1
#
_entry.id   AF-A0A9X3Z414-F1
#
_cell.length_a   1.000
_cell.length_b   1.000
_cell.length_c   1.000
_cell.angle_alpha   90.00
_cell.angle_beta   90.00
_cell.angle_gamma   90.00
#
_symmetry.space_group_name_H-M   'P 1'
#
loop_
_entity.id
_entity.type
_entity.pdbx_description
1 polymer ?
#
loop_
_entity_poly.entity_id
_entity_poly.type
_entity_poly.pdbx_seq_one_letter_code
_entity_poly.pdbx_strand_id
1 'polypeptide(L)' 'MTKHLYFSVRLQDAVHFIRVLTSHGITRYHLEPHDEHVAFVFRSVSAVRYTMLRHVFGADGKSRQSR' A
#
# COMPACT_ATOMS: atom_id res chain seq x y z
N MET A 1 11.04 8.59 -13.22
CA MET A 1 9.59 8.26 -13.34
C MET A 1 9.03 8.05 -11.94
N THR A 2 8.34 9.04 -11.40
CA THR A 2 7.61 8.96 -10.13
C THR A 2 6.33 8.16 -10.34
N LYS A 3 6.31 6.91 -9.87
CA LYS A 3 5.11 6.07 -9.93
C LYS A 3 4.24 6.38 -8.72
N HIS A 4 2.97 6.68 -8.97
CA HIS A 4 1.95 6.70 -7.92
C HIS A 4 1.59 5.23 -7.64
N LEU A 5 1.64 4.86 -6.36
CA LEU A 5 1.36 3.51 -5.92
C LEU A 5 0.08 3.52 -5.10
N TYR A 6 -0.83 2.61 -5.43
CA TYR A 6 -2.09 2.42 -4.72
C TYR A 6 -2.20 0.95 -4.30
N PHE A 7 -2.53 0.72 -3.02
CA PHE A 7 -2.80 -0.61 -2.48
C PHE A 7 -4.14 -0.58 -1.76
N SER A 8 -5.09 -1.38 -2.22
CA SER A 8 -6.41 -1.51 -1.59
C SER A 8 -6.42 -2.68 -0.62
N VAL A 9 -6.88 -2.44 0.60
CA VAL A 9 -7.03 -3.44 1.66
C VAL A 9 -8.39 -3.27 2.33
N ARG A 10 -8.90 -4.32 2.99
CA ARG A 10 -10.15 -4.18 3.75
C ARG A 10 -9.96 -3.19 4.90
N LEU A 11 -11.01 -2.46 5.25
CA LEU A 11 -10.97 -1.48 6.34
C LEU A 11 -10.49 -2.09 7.66
N GLN A 12 -10.93 -3.32 7.97
CA GLN A 12 -10.51 -4.07 9.17
C GLN A 12 -8.99 -4.32 9.23
N ASP A 13 -8.34 -4.47 8.08
CA ASP A 13 -6.91 -4.78 7.98
C ASP A 13 -6.06 -3.51 7.90
N ALA A 14 -6.67 -2.36 7.60
CA ALA A 14 -5.96 -1.09 7.42
C ALA A 14 -5.13 -0.69 8.64
N VAL A 15 -5.64 -0.94 9.86
CA VAL A 15 -4.90 -0.65 11.11
C VAL A 15 -3.60 -1.45 11.20
N HIS A 16 -3.61 -2.71 10.75
CA HIS A 16 -2.41 -3.54 10.72
C HIS A 16 -1.37 -2.95 9.75
N PHE A 17 -1.78 -2.58 8.54
CA PHE A 17 -0.89 -1.98 7.54
C PHE A 17 -0.34 -0.62 7.99
N ILE A 18 -1.14 0.23 8.65
CA ILE A 18 -0.67 1.50 9.21
C ILE A 18 0.47 1.26 10.22
N ARG A 19 0.33 0.26 11.10
CA ARG A 19 1.37 -0.09 12.08
C ARG A 19 2.65 -0.59 11.39
N VAL A 20 2.52 -1.46 10.40
CA VAL A 20 3.66 -1.98 9.62
C VAL A 20 4.37 -0.85 8.87
N LEU A 21 3.64 0.06 8.23
CA LEU A 21 4.25 1.20 7.54
C LEU A 21 4.98 2.13 8.52
N THR A 22 4.38 2.38 9.68
CA THR A 22 4.97 3.22 10.73
C THR A 22 6.26 2.61 11.28
N SER A 23 6.30 1.29 11.51
CA SER A 23 7.53 0.61 11.98
C SER A 23 8.67 0.67 10.96
N HIS A 24 8.36 0.80 9.67
CA HIS A 24 9.33 1.01 8.60
C HIS A 24 9.64 2.50 8.34
N GLY A 25 9.14 3.42 9.16
CA GLY A 25 9.33 4.86 9.01
C GLY A 25 8.62 5.45 7.77
N ILE A 26 7.64 4.74 7.21
CA ILE A 26 6.85 5.21 6.08
C ILE A 26 5.62 5.94 6.60
N THR A 27 5.64 7.26 6.50
CA THR A 27 4.54 8.14 6.94
C THR A 27 3.96 8.98 5.81
N ARG A 28 4.63 9.05 4.66
CA ARG A 28 4.19 9.82 3.49
C ARG A 28 3.26 8.99 2.60
N TYR A 29 2.02 8.88 3.02
CA TYR A 29 0.90 8.36 2.23
C TYR A 29 -0.39 9.02 2.70
N HIS A 30 -1.43 8.93 1.89
CA HIS A 30 -2.78 9.29 2.30
C HIS A 30 -3.73 8.10 2.08
N LEU A 31 -4.85 8.10 2.79
CA LEU A 31 -5.85 7.05 2.71
C LEU A 31 -7.05 7.57 1.91
N GLU A 32 -7.52 6.77 0.96
CA GLU A 32 -8.75 7.04 0.21
C GLU A 32 -9.78 5.94 0.53
N PRO A 33 -10.99 6.29 0.98
CA PRO A 33 -12.04 5.32 1.26
C PRO A 33 -12.62 4.73 -0.04
N HIS A 34 -12.87 3.42 -0.06
CA HIS A 34 -13.49 2.68 -1.16
C HIS A 34 -14.45 1.62 -0.61
N ASP A 35 -15.70 2.00 -0.32
CA ASP A 35 -16.71 1.11 0.27
C ASP A 35 -16.18 0.37 1.51
N GLU A 36 -16.08 -0.96 1.47
CA GLU A 36 -15.54 -1.81 2.55
C GLU A 36 -13.99 -1.86 2.60
N HIS A 37 -13.33 -1.11 1.71
CA HIS A 37 -11.89 -1.08 1.53
C HIS A 37 -11.33 0.34 1.74
N VAL A 38 -10.02 0.40 1.94
CA VAL A 38 -9.25 1.63 2.00
C VAL A 38 -8.03 1.48 1.10
N ALA A 39 -7.81 2.47 0.23
CA ALA A 39 -6.63 2.56 -0.59
C ALA A 39 -5.54 3.38 0.11
N PHE A 40 -4.34 2.78 0.21
CA PHE A 40 -3.13 3.46 0.61
C PHE A 40 -2.47 4.06 -0.63
N VAL A 41 -2.39 5.39 -0.68
CA VAL A 41 -1.86 6.13 -1.82
C VAL A 41 -0.51 6.73 -1.49
N PHE A 42 0.52 6.29 -2.21
CA PHE A 42 1.89 6.75 -2.06
C PHE A 42 2.29 7.63 -3.24
N ARG A 43 2.51 8.92 -2.98
CA ARG A 43 3.02 9.87 -3.99
C ARG A 43 4.54 9.74 -4.06
N SER A 44 5.07 9.52 -5.26
CA SER A 44 6.51 9.52 -5.56
C SER A 44 7.34 8.51 -4.78
N VAL A 45 7.26 7.24 -5.18
CA VAL A 45 7.98 6.13 -4.54
C VAL A 45 9.28 5.80 -5.29
N SER A 46 10.39 5.66 -4.58
CA SER A 46 11.65 5.15 -5.16
C SER A 46 11.53 3.67 -5.51
N ALA A 47 12.39 3.17 -6.42
CA ALA A 47 12.36 1.75 -6.82
C ALA A 47 12.52 0.79 -5.62
N VAL A 48 13.36 1.15 -4.64
CA VAL A 48 13.56 0.36 -3.41
C VAL A 48 12.29 0.31 -2.56
N ARG A 49 11.65 1.46 -2.30
CA ARG A 49 10.40 1.51 -1.55
C ARG A 49 9.25 0.84 -2.29
N TYR A 50 9.26 0.86 -3.63
CA TYR A 50 8.27 0.19 -4.45
C TYR A 50 8.27 -1.32 -4.20
N THR A 51 9.46 -1.95 -4.23
CA THR A 51 9.58 -3.39 -3.93
C THR A 51 9.17 -3.71 -2.49
N MET A 52 9.61 -2.91 -1.53
CA MET A 52 9.24 -3.10 -0.12
C MET A 52 7.73 -3.00 0.10
N LEU A 53 7.06 -1.99 -0.49
CA LEU A 53 5.61 -1.83 -0.36
C LEU A 53 4.86 -2.98 -1.01
N ARG A 54 5.32 -3.49 -2.17
CA ARG A 54 4.72 -4.71 -2.75
C ARG A 54 4.85 -5.91 -1.84
N HIS A 55 5.97 -6.06 -1.14
CA HIS A 55 6.13 -7.12 -0.15
C HIS A 55 5.17 -6.95 1.03
N VAL A 56 5.12 -5.75 1.62
CA VAL A 56 4.23 -5.41 2.74
C VAL A 56 2.78 -5.72 2.42
N PHE A 57 2.29 -5.26 1.26
CA PHE A 57 0.90 -5.45 0.85
C PHE A 57 0.62 -6.80 0.18
N GLY A 58 1.59 -7.73 0.14
CA GLY A 58 1.42 -9.05 -0.47
C GLY A 58 1.20 -9.01 -2.00
N ALA A 59 1.63 -7.93 -2.66
CA ALA A 59 1.55 -7.75 -4.11
C ALA A 59 2.73 -8.39 -4.87
N ASP A 60 3.69 -9.01 -4.17
CA ASP A 60 4.90 -9.62 -4.76
C ASP A 60 4.69 -11.02 -5.38
N GLY A 61 3.45 -11.47 -5.64
CA GLY A 61 3.25 -12.70 -6.42
C GLY A 61 1.96 -13.49 -6.23
N LYS A 62 1.00 -13.03 -5.42
CA LYS A 62 -0.33 -13.67 -5.30
C LYS A 62 -1.52 -12.70 -5.35
N SER A 63 -1.31 -11.46 -5.76
CA SER A 63 -2.40 -10.53 -6.01
C SER A 63 -2.91 -10.71 -7.44
N ARG A 64 -3.87 -11.64 -7.56
CA ARG A 64 -4.87 -11.80 -8.62
C ARG A 64 -4.91 -10.59 -9.57
N GLN A 65 -4.37 -10.77 -10.78
CA GLN A 65 -4.87 -10.05 -11.94
C GLN A 65 -6.32 -10.46 -12.11
N SER A 66 -7.25 -9.64 -11.62
CA SER A 66 -8.59 -9.66 -12.19
C SER A 66 -8.49 -8.93 -13.52
N ARG A 67 -8.74 -9.69 -14.59
CA ARG A 67 -8.98 -9.19 -15.94
C ARG A 67 -10.15 -8.21 -15.96
#